data_AF-A0A3B8PJF5-F1
#
_entry.id   AF-A0A3B8PJF5-F1
#
_cell.length_a   1.000
_cell.length_b   1.000
_cell.length_c   1.000
_cell.angle_alpha   90.00
_cell.angle_beta   90.00
_cell.angle_gamma   90.00
#
_symmetry.space_group_name_H-M   'P 1'
#
loop_
_entity.id
_entity.type
_entity.pdbx_description
1 polymer ?
#
loop_
_entity_poly.entity_id
_entity_poly.type
_entity_poly.pdbx_seq_one_letter_code
_entity_poly.pdbx_strand_id
1 'polypeptide(L)'
;LNRILVRLARAASDPEETGRLGEAIGEADLQPARCREVLGEVVDTLQQLRVSTLDSYFNQVATSFSLELRLPVPWQMIDDIQTAELKREAVRRVVNQGNQAVLRRLVNLLAGSDAARSVEDTLVGVVTDLHRIYRETEAGTGDKAWKWLKPPSRPGRSEIDEVVKAMENAPLPEGSSWQKAHQKAIADIDTMAWGNLVGRGLGLKIANREDPFDEAKVPAEVVSIYKQAFEVLIADVSNTLVDQTAAIHDVLEMFDAEFTRLKNESGYVEFGDITRELAAAALGDDSQRLAHRLNSG
;
A
#
# COMPACT_ATOMS: atom_id res chain seq x y z
N LEU A 1 18.03 -26.59 -16.80
CA LEU A 1 19.04 -26.77 -17.88
C LEU A 1 19.59 -28.20 -17.95
N ASN A 2 20.18 -28.75 -16.87
CA ASN A 2 20.78 -30.10 -16.85
C ASN A 2 19.85 -31.19 -17.44
N ARG A 3 18.57 -31.19 -17.05
CA ARG A 3 17.57 -32.15 -17.56
C ARG A 3 17.31 -32.05 -19.08
N ILE A 4 17.44 -30.86 -19.66
CA ILE A 4 17.26 -30.63 -21.11
C ILE A 4 18.49 -31.15 -21.86
N LEU A 5 19.70 -30.81 -21.38
CA LEU A 5 20.96 -31.27 -21.96
C LEU A 5 21.11 -32.78 -21.92
N VAL A 6 20.78 -33.42 -20.80
CA VAL A 6 20.81 -34.89 -20.67
C VAL A 6 19.83 -35.57 -21.63
N ARG A 7 18.65 -34.97 -21.85
CA ARG A 7 17.65 -35.52 -22.76
C ARG A 7 18.08 -35.38 -24.23
N LEU A 8 18.66 -34.25 -24.61
CA LEU A 8 19.27 -34.04 -25.93
C LEU A 8 20.49 -34.95 -26.15
N ALA A 9 21.34 -35.15 -25.16
CA ALA A 9 22.50 -36.04 -25.25
C ALA A 9 22.11 -37.52 -25.42
N ARG A 10 21.03 -37.96 -24.76
CA ARG A 10 20.46 -39.30 -24.94
C ARG A 10 19.88 -39.49 -26.34
N ALA A 11 19.05 -38.55 -26.80
CA ALA A 11 18.52 -38.57 -28.16
C ALA A 11 19.64 -38.50 -29.23
N ALA A 12 20.70 -37.74 -28.99
CA ALA A 12 21.85 -37.68 -29.89
C ALA A 12 22.64 -39.00 -30.02
N SER A 13 22.53 -39.90 -29.04
CA SER A 13 23.32 -41.13 -28.94
C SER A 13 22.50 -42.41 -29.15
N ASP A 14 21.18 -42.34 -28.98
CA ASP A 14 20.27 -43.49 -29.02
C ASP A 14 19.05 -43.19 -29.92
N PRO A 15 18.84 -43.96 -31.01
CA PRO A 15 17.68 -43.84 -31.88
C PRO A 15 16.33 -44.04 -31.17
N GLU A 16 16.26 -44.87 -30.13
CA GLU A 16 15.01 -45.09 -29.38
C GLU A 16 14.64 -43.85 -28.56
N GLU A 17 15.62 -43.25 -27.90
CA GLU A 17 15.45 -41.98 -27.17
C GLU A 17 15.20 -40.80 -28.11
N THR A 18 15.68 -40.87 -29.35
CA THR A 18 15.35 -39.88 -30.41
C THR A 18 13.85 -39.92 -30.73
N GLY A 19 13.30 -41.12 -30.93
CA GLY A 19 11.86 -41.30 -31.18
C GLY A 19 11.02 -40.77 -30.02
N ARG A 20 11.40 -41.09 -28.78
CA ARG A 20 10.72 -40.58 -27.56
C ARG A 20 10.80 -39.06 -27.43
N LEU A 21 11.90 -38.44 -27.87
CA LEU A 21 12.02 -36.99 -27.89
C LEU A 21 11.16 -36.38 -28.99
N GLY A 22 11.18 -36.96 -30.19
CA GLY A 22 10.37 -36.57 -31.34
C GLY A 22 8.88 -36.57 -31.04
N GLU A 23 8.37 -37.65 -30.42
CA GLU A 23 6.98 -37.72 -29.95
C GLU A 23 6.63 -36.61 -28.95
N ALA A 24 7.55 -36.31 -28.02
CA ALA A 24 7.31 -35.32 -26.98
C ALA A 24 7.30 -33.86 -27.49
N ILE A 25 7.95 -33.58 -28.63
CA ILE A 25 8.01 -32.24 -29.24
C ILE A 25 7.12 -32.12 -30.50
N GLY A 26 6.51 -33.21 -30.96
CA GLY A 26 5.68 -33.25 -32.16
C GLY A 26 6.45 -33.36 -33.48
N GLU A 27 7.72 -33.79 -33.45
CA GLU A 27 8.54 -34.03 -34.64
C GLU A 27 8.79 -35.53 -34.83
N ALA A 28 7.92 -36.20 -35.59
CA ALA A 28 7.98 -37.65 -35.81
C ALA A 28 9.23 -38.12 -36.58
N ASP A 29 9.80 -37.26 -37.42
CA ASP A 29 10.96 -37.60 -38.28
C ASP A 29 12.30 -37.13 -37.68
N LEU A 30 12.34 -36.81 -36.39
CA LEU A 30 13.53 -36.33 -35.71
C LEU A 30 14.69 -37.34 -35.82
N GLN A 31 15.83 -36.88 -36.33
CA GLN A 31 17.01 -37.73 -36.55
C GLN A 31 18.05 -37.55 -35.43
N PRO A 32 18.77 -38.61 -35.03
CA PRO A 32 19.86 -38.50 -34.03
C PRO A 32 20.95 -37.50 -34.45
N ALA A 33 21.19 -37.35 -35.75
CA ALA A 33 22.12 -36.36 -36.30
C ALA A 33 21.69 -34.92 -36.00
N ARG A 34 20.39 -34.62 -36.08
CA ARG A 34 19.85 -33.30 -35.75
C ARG A 34 19.95 -33.02 -34.25
N CYS A 35 19.70 -34.03 -33.41
CA CYS A 35 19.92 -33.90 -31.96
C CYS A 35 21.38 -33.62 -31.62
N ARG A 36 22.35 -34.21 -32.36
CA ARG A 36 23.78 -33.92 -32.21
C ARG A 36 24.14 -32.50 -32.62
N GLU A 37 23.62 -32.00 -33.75
CA GLU A 37 23.83 -30.61 -34.16
C GLU A 37 23.30 -29.63 -33.12
N VAL A 38 22.04 -29.79 -32.70
CA VAL A 38 21.41 -28.91 -31.71
C VAL A 38 22.10 -29.00 -30.35
N LEU A 39 22.55 -30.19 -29.95
CA LEU A 39 23.37 -30.34 -28.73
C LEU A 39 24.69 -29.57 -28.87
N GLY A 40 25.36 -29.65 -30.02
CA GLY A 40 26.57 -28.91 -30.32
C GLY A 40 26.35 -27.39 -30.25
N GLU A 41 25.31 -26.89 -30.91
CA GLU A 41 24.92 -25.48 -30.86
C GLU A 41 24.64 -25.03 -29.41
N VAL A 42 23.83 -25.77 -28.66
CA VAL A 42 23.49 -25.41 -27.27
C VAL A 42 24.72 -25.47 -26.36
N VAL A 43 25.64 -26.41 -26.56
CA VAL A 43 26.89 -26.52 -25.80
C VAL A 43 27.86 -25.39 -26.14
N ASP A 44 27.96 -25.01 -27.41
CA ASP A 44 28.79 -23.87 -27.83
C ASP A 44 28.22 -22.54 -27.34
N THR A 45 26.88 -22.42 -27.26
CA THR A 45 26.21 -21.24 -26.71
C THR A 45 25.91 -21.34 -25.22
N LEU A 46 26.40 -22.36 -24.49
CA LEU A 46 26.13 -22.51 -23.04
C LEU A 46 26.54 -21.29 -22.24
N GLN A 47 27.62 -20.61 -22.69
CA GLN A 47 28.12 -19.38 -22.07
C GLN A 47 27.18 -18.18 -22.29
N GLN A 48 26.35 -18.22 -23.33
CA GLN A 48 25.32 -17.22 -23.61
C GLN A 48 23.98 -17.57 -22.93
N LEU A 49 23.84 -18.82 -22.47
CA LEU A 49 22.65 -19.32 -21.79
C LEU A 49 22.63 -18.81 -20.34
N ARG A 50 22.10 -17.60 -20.17
CA ARG A 50 22.02 -16.92 -18.87
C ARG A 50 21.01 -17.60 -17.96
N VAL A 51 21.49 -18.54 -17.14
CA VAL A 51 20.76 -19.03 -15.98
C VAL A 51 21.06 -18.10 -14.81
N SER A 52 20.25 -17.07 -14.67
CA SER A 52 20.33 -16.12 -13.56
C SER A 52 19.01 -16.08 -12.79
N THR A 53 19.06 -15.54 -11.57
CA THR A 53 17.83 -15.12 -10.90
C THR A 53 17.22 -13.95 -11.65
N LEU A 54 15.90 -13.76 -11.48
CA LEU A 54 15.20 -12.62 -12.05
C LEU A 54 15.86 -11.29 -11.62
N ASP A 55 16.37 -11.20 -10.39
CA ASP A 55 17.07 -10.02 -9.87
C ASP A 55 18.37 -9.73 -10.61
N SER A 56 19.17 -10.78 -10.87
CA SER A 56 20.42 -10.65 -11.61
C SER A 56 20.17 -10.28 -13.08
N TYR A 57 19.08 -10.78 -13.67
CA TYR A 57 18.63 -10.33 -14.99
C TYR A 57 18.24 -8.84 -14.99
N PHE A 58 17.42 -8.40 -14.05
CA PHE A 58 17.01 -6.99 -13.94
C PHE A 58 18.18 -6.04 -13.67
N ASN A 59 19.12 -6.41 -12.80
CA ASN A 59 20.33 -5.63 -12.56
C ASN A 59 21.18 -5.50 -13.83
N GLN A 60 21.27 -6.56 -14.63
CA GLN A 60 21.97 -6.50 -15.90
C GLN A 60 21.27 -5.56 -16.89
N VAL A 61 19.94 -5.65 -17.00
CA VAL A 61 19.15 -4.73 -17.83
C VAL A 61 19.34 -3.28 -17.35
N ALA A 62 19.19 -3.01 -16.07
CA ALA A 62 19.42 -1.68 -15.48
C ALA A 62 20.83 -1.15 -15.75
N THR A 63 21.85 -2.02 -15.74
CA THR A 63 23.24 -1.64 -16.05
C THR A 63 23.41 -1.28 -17.52
N SER A 64 22.87 -2.11 -18.42
CA SER A 64 23.03 -1.92 -19.87
C SER A 64 22.21 -0.76 -20.44
N PHE A 65 21.15 -0.36 -19.74
CA PHE A 65 20.18 0.66 -20.18
C PHE A 65 20.00 1.78 -19.14
N SER A 66 21.03 2.09 -18.35
CA SER A 66 20.92 3.05 -17.24
C SER A 66 20.46 4.44 -17.69
N LEU A 67 20.92 4.91 -18.86
CA LEU A 67 20.55 6.21 -19.40
C LEU A 67 19.10 6.23 -19.91
N GLU A 68 18.67 5.17 -20.59
CA GLU A 68 17.32 5.01 -21.11
C GLU A 68 16.30 4.89 -19.97
N LEU A 69 16.69 4.23 -18.88
CA LEU A 69 15.90 4.11 -17.65
C LEU A 69 16.07 5.32 -16.71
N ARG A 70 16.82 6.35 -17.13
CA ARG A 70 17.10 7.57 -16.35
C ARG A 70 17.63 7.30 -14.94
N LEU A 71 18.34 6.18 -14.77
CA LEU A 71 19.02 5.84 -13.53
C LEU A 71 20.22 6.78 -13.33
N PRO A 72 20.58 7.09 -12.06
CA PRO A 72 21.79 7.86 -11.78
C PRO A 72 23.05 7.12 -12.29
N VAL A 73 24.10 7.87 -12.61
CA VAL A 73 25.37 7.28 -13.08
C VAL A 73 26.54 7.82 -12.24
N PRO A 74 27.29 6.96 -11.52
CA PRO A 74 27.05 5.52 -11.33
C PRO A 74 25.80 5.25 -10.47
N TRP A 75 25.16 4.10 -10.66
CA TRP A 75 24.13 3.60 -9.75
C TRP A 75 24.61 2.35 -9.01
N GLN A 76 24.00 2.12 -7.85
CA GLN A 76 24.13 0.89 -7.07
C GLN A 76 22.78 0.53 -6.45
N MET A 77 22.54 -0.77 -6.27
CA MET A 77 21.34 -1.24 -5.59
C MET A 77 21.48 -0.96 -4.09
N ILE A 78 20.47 -0.32 -3.50
CA ILE A 78 20.44 -0.01 -2.08
C ILE A 78 20.02 -1.23 -1.24
N ASP A 79 20.65 -1.44 -0.09
CA ASP A 79 20.25 -2.48 0.85
C ASP A 79 19.20 -1.98 1.87
N ASP A 80 18.64 -2.90 2.67
CA ASP A 80 17.57 -2.57 3.63
C ASP A 80 18.02 -1.59 4.74
N ILE A 81 19.28 -1.68 5.18
CA ILE A 81 19.84 -0.83 6.24
C ILE A 81 20.02 0.58 5.70
N GLN A 82 20.67 0.71 4.55
CA GLN A 82 20.85 1.97 3.83
C GLN A 82 19.50 2.60 3.49
N THR A 83 18.52 1.78 3.06
CA THR A 83 17.16 2.24 2.79
C THR A 83 16.54 2.86 4.05
N ALA A 84 16.60 2.17 5.18
CA ALA A 84 16.07 2.69 6.45
C ALA A 84 16.75 4.01 6.88
N GLU A 85 18.07 4.13 6.71
CA GLU A 85 18.81 5.37 6.99
C GLU A 85 18.39 6.50 6.07
N LEU A 86 18.25 6.22 4.78
CA LEU A 86 17.87 7.20 3.77
C LEU A 86 16.42 7.67 3.96
N LYS A 87 15.50 6.78 4.37
CA LYS A 87 14.12 7.14 4.74
C LYS A 87 14.10 8.08 5.95
N ARG A 88 14.88 7.79 6.99
CA ARG A 88 15.00 8.67 8.16
C ARG A 88 15.55 10.04 7.77
N GLU A 89 16.56 10.09 6.92
CA GLU A 89 17.12 11.35 6.42
C GLU A 89 16.10 12.14 5.59
N ALA A 90 15.35 11.49 4.70
CA ALA A 90 14.27 12.12 3.95
C ALA A 90 13.21 12.73 4.89
N VAL A 91 12.78 11.99 5.90
CA VAL A 91 11.84 12.51 6.92
C VAL A 91 12.42 13.71 7.66
N ARG A 92 13.69 13.67 8.07
CA ARG A 92 14.35 14.84 8.69
C ARG A 92 14.35 16.05 7.77
N ARG A 93 14.59 15.88 6.47
CA ARG A 93 14.53 16.96 5.49
C ARG A 93 13.11 17.52 5.35
N VAL A 94 12.09 16.67 5.24
CA VAL A 94 10.67 17.09 5.22
C VAL A 94 10.33 17.90 6.47
N VAL A 95 10.74 17.41 7.65
CA VAL A 95 10.49 18.09 8.93
C VAL A 95 11.17 19.47 8.98
N ASN A 96 12.41 19.56 8.52
CA ASN A 96 13.19 20.80 8.55
C ASN A 96 12.75 21.84 7.50
N GLN A 97 12.22 21.40 6.35
CA GLN A 97 11.78 22.29 5.28
C GLN A 97 10.32 22.76 5.44
N GLY A 98 9.46 21.94 6.05
CA GLY A 98 8.05 22.26 6.22
C GLY A 98 7.79 23.32 7.29
N ASN A 99 6.65 24.02 7.19
CA ASN A 99 6.14 24.81 8.30
C ASN A 99 5.86 23.85 9.47
N GLN A 100 6.70 23.92 10.50
CA GLN A 100 6.62 23.09 11.71
C GLN A 100 5.20 23.03 12.29
N ALA A 101 4.40 24.09 12.18
CA ALA A 101 3.02 24.10 12.65
C ALA A 101 2.09 23.20 11.80
N VAL A 102 2.29 23.16 10.49
CA VAL A 102 1.52 22.32 9.56
C VAL A 102 1.89 20.86 9.78
N LEU A 103 3.17 20.52 9.82
CA LEU A 103 3.62 19.15 10.08
C LEU A 103 3.20 18.63 11.46
N ARG A 104 3.26 19.47 12.50
CA ARG A 104 2.72 19.12 13.83
C ARG A 104 1.22 18.85 13.78
N ARG A 105 0.46 19.64 13.03
CA ARG A 105 -0.97 19.41 12.85
C ARG A 105 -1.23 18.09 12.13
N LEU A 106 -0.49 17.80 11.05
CA LEU A 106 -0.55 16.53 10.33
C LEU A 106 -0.24 15.37 11.29
N VAL A 107 0.83 15.47 12.08
CA VAL A 107 1.21 14.43 13.05
C VAL A 107 0.17 14.25 14.14
N ASN A 108 -0.42 15.33 14.67
CA ASN A 108 -1.49 15.22 15.66
C ASN A 108 -2.74 14.54 15.08
N LEU A 109 -3.02 14.74 13.79
CA LEU A 109 -4.10 14.01 13.10
C LEU A 109 -3.74 12.53 12.93
N LEU A 110 -2.47 12.19 12.68
CA LEU A 110 -1.97 10.83 12.45
C LEU A 110 -1.80 9.99 13.72
N ALA A 111 -1.28 10.58 14.79
CA ALA A 111 -0.85 9.87 16.00
C ALA A 111 -2.01 9.42 16.90
N GLY A 112 -3.23 9.87 16.64
CA GLY A 112 -4.35 9.68 17.57
C GLY A 112 -4.07 10.31 18.93
N SER A 113 -4.97 10.10 19.90
CA SER A 113 -4.94 10.75 21.22
C SER A 113 -3.84 10.29 22.17
N ASP A 114 -2.81 9.56 21.70
CA ASP A 114 -1.82 8.91 22.55
C ASP A 114 -0.39 9.14 22.03
N ALA A 115 0.09 10.37 22.16
CA ALA A 115 1.36 10.81 21.57
C ALA A 115 2.51 10.84 22.60
N ALA A 116 3.09 9.67 22.90
CA ALA A 116 4.37 9.55 23.60
C ALA A 116 5.60 9.45 22.67
N ARG A 117 5.39 9.44 21.34
CA ARG A 117 6.45 9.30 20.33
C ARG A 117 6.91 10.65 19.76
N SER A 118 8.14 10.70 19.25
CA SER A 118 8.61 11.87 18.51
C SER A 118 7.88 12.01 17.16
N VAL A 119 7.81 13.25 16.66
CA VAL A 119 7.23 13.57 15.33
C VAL A 119 7.95 12.78 14.24
N GLU A 120 9.28 12.73 14.30
CA GLU A 120 10.11 12.03 13.32
C GLU A 120 9.82 10.53 13.31
N ASP A 121 9.77 9.87 14.47
CA ASP A 121 9.50 8.42 14.55
C ASP A 121 8.12 8.06 14.00
N THR A 122 7.13 8.92 14.25
CA THR A 122 5.76 8.73 13.73
C THR A 122 5.75 8.82 12.21
N LEU A 123 6.40 9.84 11.64
CA LEU A 123 6.49 10.00 10.19
C LEU A 123 7.30 8.87 9.54
N VAL A 124 8.41 8.44 10.15
CA VAL A 124 9.21 7.29 9.68
C VAL A 124 8.34 6.03 9.62
N GLY A 125 7.50 5.77 10.62
CA GLY A 125 6.55 4.66 10.60
C GLY A 125 5.57 4.76 9.41
N VAL A 126 4.90 5.91 9.27
CA VAL A 126 3.93 6.15 8.20
C VAL A 126 4.53 5.94 6.81
N VAL A 127 5.70 6.54 6.53
CA VAL A 127 6.34 6.40 5.21
C VAL A 127 6.88 4.99 4.99
N THR A 128 7.32 4.30 6.04
CA THR A 128 7.78 2.91 5.92
C THR A 128 6.63 1.99 5.51
N ASP A 129 5.47 2.18 6.12
CA ASP A 129 4.31 1.31 5.91
C ASP A 129 3.55 1.62 4.61
N LEU A 130 3.47 2.90 4.21
CA LEU A 130 2.54 3.35 3.17
C LEU A 130 3.20 3.86 1.88
N HIS A 131 4.51 4.11 1.86
CA HIS A 131 5.18 4.67 0.66
C HIS A 131 5.05 3.77 -0.58
N ARG A 132 5.14 2.44 -0.41
CA ARG A 132 4.93 1.50 -1.52
C ARG A 132 3.51 1.64 -2.11
N ILE A 133 2.50 1.74 -1.23
CA ILE A 133 1.10 1.89 -1.65
C ILE A 133 0.92 3.21 -2.40
N TYR A 134 1.47 4.30 -1.88
CA TYR A 134 1.47 5.60 -2.56
C TYR A 134 1.99 5.50 -3.99
N ARG A 135 3.20 4.93 -4.17
CA ARG A 135 3.83 4.75 -5.49
C ARG A 135 3.00 3.89 -6.45
N GLU A 136 2.37 2.83 -5.95
CA GLU A 136 1.52 1.95 -6.77
C GLU A 136 0.22 2.65 -7.19
N THR A 137 -0.34 3.50 -6.32
CA THR A 137 -1.61 4.20 -6.61
C THR A 137 -1.44 5.40 -7.54
N GLU A 138 -0.34 6.16 -7.45
CA GLU A 138 -0.02 7.30 -8.33
C GLU A 138 -0.09 6.92 -9.83
N ALA A 139 0.33 5.71 -10.18
CA ALA A 139 0.43 5.27 -11.58
C ALA A 139 -0.91 4.95 -12.28
N GLY A 140 -2.06 4.97 -11.59
CA GLY A 140 -3.32 4.64 -12.25
C GLY A 140 -4.63 4.90 -11.52
N THR A 141 -4.61 5.05 -10.18
CA THR A 141 -5.82 5.35 -9.40
C THR A 141 -5.75 6.71 -8.70
N GLY A 142 -4.54 7.27 -8.56
CA GLY A 142 -4.23 8.63 -8.10
C GLY A 142 -5.12 9.09 -6.96
N ASP A 143 -5.71 10.27 -7.16
CA ASP A 143 -6.64 10.92 -6.24
C ASP A 143 -7.77 10.01 -5.73
N LYS A 144 -8.25 9.01 -6.49
CA LYS A 144 -9.37 8.15 -6.04
C LYS A 144 -9.00 7.21 -4.91
N ALA A 145 -7.73 6.82 -4.79
CA ALA A 145 -7.27 5.95 -3.72
C ALA A 145 -7.22 6.69 -2.37
N TRP A 146 -6.87 7.98 -2.40
CA TRP A 146 -6.66 8.80 -1.20
C TRP A 146 -7.86 9.72 -0.88
N LYS A 147 -8.69 10.03 -1.88
CA LYS A 147 -9.93 10.83 -1.77
C LYS A 147 -11.16 9.97 -2.08
N TRP A 148 -11.25 8.83 -1.40
CA TRP A 148 -12.28 7.81 -1.66
C TRP A 148 -13.65 8.15 -1.04
N LEU A 149 -13.66 8.94 0.05
CA LEU A 149 -14.87 9.30 0.77
C LEU A 149 -15.23 10.77 0.53
N LYS A 150 -16.49 11.02 0.16
CA LYS A 150 -17.09 12.37 0.22
C LYS A 150 -17.78 12.50 1.57
N PRO A 151 -17.19 13.19 2.56
CA PRO A 151 -17.76 13.23 3.90
C PRO A 151 -19.02 14.12 3.91
N PRO A 152 -19.97 13.87 4.82
CA PRO A 152 -21.03 14.82 5.14
C PRO A 152 -20.47 16.16 5.64
N SER A 153 -21.32 17.18 5.77
CA SER A 153 -20.93 18.41 6.46
C SER A 153 -20.45 18.10 7.88
N ARG A 154 -19.34 18.71 8.28
CA ARG A 154 -18.83 18.54 9.65
C ARG A 154 -19.83 19.13 10.63
N PRO A 155 -20.22 18.38 11.68
CA PRO A 155 -21.16 18.90 12.66
C PRO A 155 -20.56 20.08 13.40
N GLY A 156 -21.30 21.18 13.45
CA GLY A 156 -21.00 22.34 14.27
C GLY A 156 -21.33 22.08 15.74
N ARG A 157 -20.82 22.95 16.62
CA ARG A 157 -21.13 22.85 18.06
C ARG A 157 -22.64 22.96 18.36
N SER A 158 -23.37 23.76 17.58
CA SER A 158 -24.82 23.90 17.70
C SER A 158 -25.57 22.59 17.41
N GLU A 159 -25.17 21.84 16.39
CA GLU A 159 -25.80 20.55 16.05
C GLU A 159 -25.57 19.52 17.15
N ILE A 160 -24.38 19.52 17.75
CA ILE A 160 -24.07 18.66 18.91
C ILE A 160 -24.91 19.05 20.12
N ASP A 161 -25.01 20.35 20.42
CA ASP A 161 -25.81 20.86 21.54
C ASP A 161 -27.32 20.55 21.35
N GLU A 162 -27.82 20.54 20.12
CA GLU A 162 -29.20 20.14 19.79
C GLU A 162 -29.44 18.65 20.08
N VAL A 163 -28.50 17.78 19.69
CA VAL A 163 -28.60 16.34 19.99
C VAL A 163 -28.45 16.07 21.49
N VAL A 164 -27.56 16.78 22.18
CA VAL A 164 -27.43 16.70 23.65
C VAL A 164 -28.75 17.07 24.32
N LYS A 165 -29.39 18.18 23.92
CA LYS A 165 -30.71 18.56 24.44
C LYS A 165 -31.79 17.54 24.12
N ALA A 166 -31.79 16.95 22.93
CA ALA A 166 -32.74 15.90 22.57
C ALA A 166 -32.57 14.66 23.45
N MET A 167 -31.32 14.27 23.73
CA MET A 167 -30.98 13.19 24.65
C MET A 167 -31.43 13.51 26.09
N GLU A 168 -31.14 14.71 26.61
CA GLU A 168 -31.57 15.12 27.96
C GLU A 168 -33.08 15.05 28.16
N ASN A 169 -33.85 15.30 27.10
CA ASN A 169 -35.32 15.25 27.12
C ASN A 169 -35.89 13.89 26.68
N ALA A 170 -35.06 12.86 26.51
CA ALA A 170 -35.51 11.54 26.06
C ALA A 170 -36.46 10.89 27.09
N PRO A 171 -37.59 10.30 26.65
CA PRO A 171 -38.58 9.71 27.54
C PRO A 171 -38.12 8.33 28.06
N LEU A 172 -37.18 8.33 28.99
CA LEU A 172 -36.69 7.13 29.65
C LEU A 172 -37.71 6.65 30.71
N PRO A 173 -37.98 5.33 30.82
CA PRO A 173 -38.83 4.80 31.88
C PRO A 173 -38.27 5.16 33.27
N GLU A 174 -39.14 5.61 34.18
CA GLU A 174 -38.76 5.91 35.56
C GLU A 174 -38.17 4.68 36.26
N GLY A 175 -37.08 4.87 37.00
CA GLY A 175 -36.38 3.78 37.69
C GLY A 175 -35.60 2.83 36.77
N SER A 176 -35.51 3.13 35.46
CA SER A 176 -34.76 2.30 34.53
C SER A 176 -33.27 2.25 34.89
N SER A 177 -32.70 1.05 34.82
CA SER A 177 -31.25 0.81 34.98
C SER A 177 -30.41 1.56 33.92
N TRP A 178 -31.05 2.09 32.86
CA TRP A 178 -30.39 2.82 31.79
C TRP A 178 -30.10 4.28 32.08
N GLN A 179 -30.70 4.90 33.11
CA GLN A 179 -30.52 6.34 33.38
C GLN A 179 -29.05 6.74 33.51
N LYS A 180 -28.25 5.95 34.27
CA LYS A 180 -26.82 6.19 34.43
C LYS A 180 -26.04 5.99 33.12
N ALA A 181 -26.43 5.01 32.31
CA ALA A 181 -25.79 4.76 31.01
C ALA A 181 -26.13 5.86 30.00
N HIS A 182 -27.34 6.40 30.06
CA HIS A 182 -27.80 7.50 29.21
C HIS A 182 -27.10 8.83 29.55
N GLN A 183 -26.99 9.18 30.83
CA GLN A 183 -26.21 10.36 31.26
C GLN A 183 -24.75 10.27 30.81
N LYS A 184 -24.15 9.08 30.87
CA LYS A 184 -22.81 8.85 30.33
C LYS A 184 -22.75 9.04 28.82
N ALA A 185 -23.75 8.57 28.08
CA ALA A 185 -23.82 8.78 26.63
C ALA A 185 -23.97 10.26 26.27
N ILE A 186 -24.73 11.04 27.03
CA ILE A 186 -24.83 12.50 26.88
C ILE A 186 -23.44 13.15 27.03
N ALA A 187 -22.72 12.81 28.10
CA ALA A 187 -21.37 13.32 28.32
C ALA A 187 -20.38 12.86 27.23
N ASP A 188 -20.53 11.63 26.73
CA ASP A 188 -19.71 11.12 25.63
C ASP A 188 -19.98 11.90 24.33
N ILE A 189 -21.23 12.25 24.02
CA ILE A 189 -21.58 13.08 22.85
C ILE A 189 -21.04 14.50 23.01
N ASP A 190 -21.22 15.10 24.19
CA ASP A 190 -20.79 16.47 24.48
C ASP A 190 -19.28 16.66 24.33
N THR A 191 -18.51 15.64 24.72
CA THR A 191 -17.05 15.60 24.62
C THR A 191 -16.53 14.94 23.34
N MET A 192 -17.42 14.58 22.40
CA MET A 192 -17.09 13.86 21.16
C MET A 192 -16.33 12.55 21.39
N ALA A 193 -16.53 11.90 22.54
CA ALA A 193 -15.96 10.61 22.88
C ALA A 193 -16.73 9.46 22.19
N TRP A 194 -16.73 9.48 20.84
CA TRP A 194 -17.52 8.60 19.99
C TRP A 194 -17.28 7.11 20.25
N GLY A 195 -16.03 6.72 20.49
CA GLY A 195 -15.68 5.34 20.84
C GLY A 195 -16.39 4.86 22.12
N ASN A 196 -16.56 5.73 23.11
CA ASN A 196 -17.33 5.41 24.31
C ASN A 196 -18.83 5.31 24.00
N LEU A 197 -19.37 6.23 23.19
CA LEU A 197 -20.78 6.25 22.83
C LEU A 197 -21.22 4.91 22.21
N VAL A 198 -20.46 4.39 21.24
CA VAL A 198 -20.78 3.10 20.58
C VAL A 198 -20.22 1.89 21.31
N GLY A 199 -19.28 2.07 22.23
CA GLY A 199 -18.58 0.98 22.92
C GLY A 199 -19.24 0.52 24.23
N ARG A 200 -20.25 1.23 24.76
CA ARG A 200 -20.89 0.87 26.03
C ARG A 200 -22.39 1.20 26.10
N GLY A 201 -23.06 0.59 27.07
CA GLY A 201 -24.42 0.97 27.48
C GLY A 201 -25.46 0.85 26.38
N LEU A 202 -26.39 1.80 26.33
CA LEU A 202 -27.45 1.84 25.31
C LEU A 202 -26.91 2.06 23.90
N GLY A 203 -25.83 2.82 23.73
CA GLY A 203 -25.27 3.08 22.41
C GLY A 203 -24.74 1.81 21.75
N LEU A 204 -24.01 0.96 22.50
CA LEU A 204 -23.57 -0.35 22.01
C LEU A 204 -24.75 -1.25 21.59
N LYS A 205 -25.78 -1.35 22.44
CA LYS A 205 -26.98 -2.17 22.17
C LYS A 205 -27.69 -1.72 20.89
N ILE A 206 -27.87 -0.42 20.71
CA ILE A 206 -28.54 0.15 19.54
C ILE A 206 -27.66 0.00 18.28
N ALA A 207 -26.35 0.17 18.40
CA ALA A 207 -25.40 0.05 17.28
C ALA A 207 -25.30 -1.37 16.73
N ASN A 208 -25.24 -2.39 17.61
CA ASN A 208 -25.08 -3.79 17.19
C ASN A 208 -26.33 -4.41 16.56
N ARG A 209 -27.46 -3.69 16.53
CA ARG A 209 -28.76 -4.25 16.15
C ARG A 209 -29.08 -5.56 16.88
N GLU A 210 -28.54 -5.75 18.09
CA GLU A 210 -29.02 -6.80 18.98
C GLU A 210 -30.51 -6.55 19.12
N ASP A 211 -31.30 -7.53 18.68
CA ASP A 211 -32.73 -7.34 18.49
C ASP A 211 -33.31 -6.88 19.84
N PRO A 212 -33.89 -5.67 19.95
CA PRO A 212 -34.39 -5.13 21.23
C PRO A 212 -35.58 -5.92 21.82
N PHE A 213 -35.85 -7.10 21.26
CA PHE A 213 -36.99 -7.96 21.58
C PHE A 213 -36.72 -8.98 22.69
N ASP A 214 -35.48 -9.18 23.13
CA ASP A 214 -35.20 -9.97 24.33
C ASP A 214 -34.67 -9.08 25.48
N GLU A 215 -35.56 -8.90 26.45
CA GLU A 215 -35.45 -8.23 27.75
C GLU A 215 -35.27 -6.70 27.78
N ALA A 216 -36.41 -6.05 28.03
CA ALA A 216 -36.68 -4.61 28.20
C ALA A 216 -36.52 -3.76 26.92
N LYS A 217 -37.64 -3.61 26.20
CA LYS A 217 -37.74 -2.78 24.98
C LYS A 217 -37.35 -1.34 25.28
N VAL A 218 -36.22 -0.89 24.74
CA VAL A 218 -35.87 0.54 24.69
C VAL A 218 -36.96 1.24 23.87
N PRO A 219 -37.57 2.33 24.37
CA PRO A 219 -38.62 3.05 23.63
C PRO A 219 -38.14 3.48 22.24
N ALA A 220 -39.03 3.42 21.25
CA ALA A 220 -38.69 3.77 19.87
C ALA A 220 -38.23 5.23 19.74
N GLU A 221 -38.77 6.13 20.57
CA GLU A 221 -38.36 7.52 20.66
C GLU A 221 -36.90 7.63 21.14
N VAL A 222 -36.51 6.87 22.16
CA VAL A 222 -35.13 6.84 22.67
C VAL A 222 -34.20 6.31 21.59
N VAL A 223 -34.57 5.24 20.88
CA VAL A 223 -33.79 4.72 19.74
C VAL A 223 -33.63 5.77 18.65
N SER A 224 -34.69 6.53 18.34
CA SER A 224 -34.65 7.59 17.33
C SER A 224 -33.66 8.71 17.71
N ILE A 225 -33.61 9.10 18.99
CA ILE A 225 -32.68 10.13 19.47
C ILE A 225 -31.23 9.63 19.40
N TYR A 226 -30.97 8.37 19.77
CA TYR A 226 -29.63 7.77 19.61
C TYR A 226 -29.20 7.70 18.14
N LYS A 227 -30.14 7.46 17.21
CA LYS A 227 -29.82 7.50 15.77
C LYS A 227 -29.39 8.89 15.31
N GLN A 228 -30.00 9.96 15.81
CA GLN A 228 -29.56 11.34 15.54
C GLN A 228 -28.13 11.58 16.08
N ALA A 229 -27.83 11.08 17.28
CA ALA A 229 -26.46 11.14 17.81
C ALA A 229 -25.46 10.35 16.94
N PHE A 230 -25.87 9.21 16.37
CA PHE A 230 -25.04 8.46 15.45
C PHE A 230 -24.83 9.15 14.10
N GLU A 231 -25.79 9.93 13.61
CA GLU A 231 -25.61 10.75 12.40
C GLU A 231 -24.51 11.80 12.61
N VAL A 232 -24.51 12.48 13.76
CA VAL A 232 -23.45 13.43 14.14
C VAL A 232 -22.10 12.72 14.27
N LEU A 233 -22.05 11.57 14.94
CA LEU A 233 -20.84 10.75 15.04
C LEU A 233 -20.30 10.36 13.66
N ILE A 234 -21.16 9.84 12.78
CA ILE A 234 -20.77 9.40 11.44
C ILE A 234 -20.22 10.58 10.65
N ALA A 235 -20.86 11.75 10.72
CA ALA A 235 -20.40 12.95 10.05
C ALA A 235 -19.01 13.38 10.55
N ASP A 236 -18.80 13.47 11.86
CA ASP A 236 -17.53 13.89 12.46
C ASP A 236 -16.39 12.91 12.18
N VAL A 237 -16.62 11.60 12.37
CA VAL A 237 -15.63 10.56 12.12
C VAL A 237 -15.29 10.47 10.63
N SER A 238 -16.27 10.58 9.74
CA SER A 238 -16.02 10.59 8.29
C SER A 238 -15.13 11.75 7.87
N ASN A 239 -15.39 12.95 8.42
CA ASN A 239 -14.55 14.13 8.19
C ASN A 239 -13.14 13.93 8.72
N THR A 240 -13.00 13.36 9.92
CA THR A 240 -11.70 13.06 10.52
C THR A 240 -10.90 12.06 9.68
N LEU A 241 -11.52 11.00 9.18
CA LEU A 241 -10.88 10.02 8.29
C LEU A 241 -10.42 10.64 6.98
N VAL A 242 -11.22 11.55 6.40
CA VAL A 242 -10.86 12.27 5.17
C VAL A 242 -9.68 13.19 5.41
N ASP A 243 -9.70 13.98 6.49
CA ASP A 243 -8.58 14.83 6.89
C ASP A 243 -7.30 14.02 7.13
N GLN A 244 -7.40 12.88 7.82
CA GLN A 244 -6.27 11.99 8.08
C GLN A 244 -5.71 11.39 6.79
N THR A 245 -6.58 10.89 5.90
CA THR A 245 -6.13 10.26 4.65
C THR A 245 -5.45 11.30 3.75
N ALA A 246 -5.99 12.51 3.67
CA ALA A 246 -5.36 13.62 2.96
C ALA A 246 -4.01 14.01 3.58
N ALA A 247 -3.95 14.10 4.92
CA ALA A 247 -2.72 14.38 5.64
C ALA A 247 -1.62 13.32 5.40
N ILE A 248 -1.98 12.04 5.37
CA ILE A 248 -1.06 10.95 5.02
C ILE A 248 -0.53 11.14 3.61
N HIS A 249 -1.42 11.41 2.65
CA HIS A 249 -1.05 11.62 1.26
C HIS A 249 -0.05 12.77 1.09
N ASP A 250 -0.33 13.93 1.69
CA ASP A 250 0.57 15.09 1.63
C ASP A 250 1.96 14.78 2.22
N VAL A 251 2.00 14.01 3.33
CA VAL A 251 3.27 13.55 3.93
C VAL A 251 4.02 12.62 2.97
N LEU A 252 3.33 11.67 2.34
CA LEU A 252 3.93 10.72 1.41
C LEU A 252 4.46 11.41 0.15
N GLU A 253 3.76 12.43 -0.36
CA GLU A 253 4.20 13.24 -1.50
C GLU A 253 5.47 14.04 -1.17
N MET A 254 5.47 14.78 -0.04
CA MET A 254 6.66 15.52 0.42
C MET A 254 7.85 14.59 0.67
N PHE A 255 7.59 13.43 1.27
CA PHE A 255 8.60 12.41 1.51
C PHE A 255 9.14 11.82 0.20
N ASP A 256 8.29 11.45 -0.76
CA ASP A 256 8.71 10.82 -2.01
C ASP A 256 9.64 11.73 -2.81
N ALA A 257 9.36 13.04 -2.82
CA ALA A 257 10.22 14.03 -3.46
C ALA A 257 11.62 14.07 -2.83
N GLU A 258 11.71 14.15 -1.49
CA GLU A 258 13.00 14.18 -0.78
C GLU A 258 13.75 12.85 -0.84
N PHE A 259 13.03 11.74 -0.74
CA PHE A 259 13.60 10.40 -0.82
C PHE A 259 14.16 10.11 -2.22
N THR A 260 13.41 10.46 -3.27
CA THR A 260 13.88 10.36 -4.66
C THR A 260 15.11 11.22 -4.89
N ARG A 261 15.14 12.45 -4.36
CA ARG A 261 16.31 13.33 -4.45
C ARG A 261 17.53 12.72 -3.78
N LEU A 262 17.39 12.23 -2.55
CA LEU A 262 18.46 11.56 -1.80
C LEU A 262 19.00 10.32 -2.52
N LYS A 263 18.11 9.51 -3.09
CA LYS A 263 18.49 8.35 -3.92
C LYS A 263 19.33 8.78 -5.11
N ASN A 264 18.88 9.79 -5.85
CA ASN A 264 19.60 10.33 -7.00
C ASN A 264 20.96 10.94 -6.63
N GLU A 265 21.03 11.73 -5.55
CA GLU A 265 22.27 12.32 -5.03
C GLU A 265 23.30 11.24 -4.64
N SER A 266 22.83 10.09 -4.15
CA SER A 266 23.68 9.00 -3.66
C SER A 266 23.94 7.89 -4.69
N GLY A 267 23.33 7.98 -5.87
CA GLY A 267 23.37 6.92 -6.88
C GLY A 267 22.65 5.64 -6.44
N TYR A 268 21.71 5.71 -5.50
CA TYR A 268 20.97 4.55 -5.00
C TYR A 268 19.72 4.27 -5.83
N VAL A 269 19.49 2.99 -6.11
CA VAL A 269 18.32 2.51 -6.85
C VAL A 269 17.72 1.33 -6.10
N GLU A 270 16.40 1.34 -5.88
CA GLU A 270 15.68 0.19 -5.34
C GLU A 270 15.26 -0.75 -6.48
N PHE A 271 15.11 -2.04 -6.18
CA PHE A 271 14.61 -3.00 -7.17
C PHE A 271 13.22 -2.59 -7.73
N GLY A 272 12.38 -2.00 -6.88
CA GLY A 272 11.08 -1.44 -7.26
C GLY A 272 11.18 -0.27 -8.25
N ASP A 273 12.31 0.44 -8.30
CA ASP A 273 12.55 1.48 -9.31
C ASP A 273 12.83 0.86 -10.67
N ILE A 274 13.74 -0.13 -10.72
CA ILE A 274 14.11 -0.82 -11.96
C ILE A 274 12.88 -1.44 -12.62
N THR A 275 12.06 -2.15 -11.85
CA THR A 275 10.86 -2.81 -12.37
C THR A 275 9.83 -1.82 -12.91
N ARG A 276 9.68 -0.66 -12.28
CA ARG A 276 8.76 0.40 -12.71
C ARG A 276 9.26 1.14 -13.95
N GLU A 277 10.53 1.54 -13.97
CA GLU A 277 11.11 2.20 -15.15
C GLU A 277 11.10 1.26 -16.36
N LEU A 278 11.34 -0.05 -16.14
CA LEU A 278 11.22 -1.05 -17.19
C LEU A 278 9.78 -1.28 -17.63
N ALA A 279 8.81 -1.31 -16.71
CA ALA A 279 7.41 -1.40 -17.10
C ALA A 279 7.01 -0.20 -17.96
N ALA A 280 7.43 1.02 -17.59
CA ALA A 280 7.19 2.22 -18.37
C ALA A 280 7.89 2.16 -19.75
N ALA A 281 9.14 1.72 -19.81
CA ALA A 281 9.91 1.61 -21.05
C ALA A 281 9.41 0.50 -21.99
N ALA A 282 9.05 -0.66 -21.43
CA ALA A 282 8.55 -1.81 -22.19
C ALA A 282 7.14 -1.60 -22.74
N LEU A 283 6.33 -0.76 -22.08
CA LEU A 283 5.03 -0.32 -22.58
C LEU A 283 5.12 0.82 -23.60
N GLY A 284 6.33 1.35 -23.87
CA GLY A 284 6.61 2.40 -24.85
C GLY A 284 7.24 1.90 -26.16
N ASP A 285 7.64 2.84 -27.03
CA ASP A 285 8.22 2.59 -28.36
C ASP A 285 9.61 1.91 -28.33
N ASP A 286 10.26 1.81 -27.16
CA ASP A 286 11.62 1.26 -27.02
C ASP A 286 11.67 -0.25 -26.79
N SER A 287 10.53 -0.95 -26.76
CA SER A 287 10.46 -2.41 -26.54
C SER A 287 11.33 -3.22 -27.51
N GLN A 288 11.32 -2.87 -28.80
CA GLN A 288 12.14 -3.54 -29.82
C GLN A 288 13.64 -3.25 -29.67
N ARG A 289 14.01 -2.05 -29.23
CA ARG A 289 15.41 -1.67 -28.97
C ARG A 289 15.96 -2.38 -27.74
N LEU A 290 15.14 -2.49 -26.69
CA LEU A 290 15.47 -3.24 -25.47
C LEU A 290 15.72 -4.72 -25.80
N ALA A 291 14.80 -5.36 -26.54
CA ALA A 291 14.95 -6.75 -26.96
C ALA A 291 16.21 -6.98 -27.81
N HIS A 292 16.50 -6.10 -28.76
CA HIS A 292 17.68 -6.22 -29.62
C HIS A 292 18.99 -6.09 -28.82
N ARG A 293 19.09 -5.10 -27.92
CA ARG A 293 20.31 -4.87 -27.14
C ARG A 293 20.56 -5.93 -26.07
N LEU A 294 19.50 -6.51 -25.50
CA LEU A 294 19.59 -7.64 -24.57
C LEU A 294 20.18 -8.91 -25.23
N ASN A 295 19.89 -9.14 -26.51
CA ASN A 295 20.42 -10.28 -27.26
C ASN A 295 21.86 -10.07 -27.76
N SER A 296 22.32 -8.82 -27.85
CA SER A 296 23.66 -8.47 -28.36
C SER A 296 24.75 -8.38 -27.30
N GLY A 297 24.42 -8.57 -26.02
CA GLY A 297 25.35 -8.44 -24.89
C GLY A 297 25.65 -9.73 -24.18
#